data_AF-A0A8J5VHE8-F1
#
_entry.id   AF-A0A8J5VHE8-F1
#
_cell.length_a   1.000
_cell.length_b   1.000
_cell.length_c   1.000
_cell.angle_alpha   90.00
_cell.angle_beta   90.00
_cell.angle_gamma   90.00
#
_symmetry.space_group_name_H-M   'P 1'
#
loop_
_entity.id
_entity.type
_entity.pdbx_description
1 polymer ?
#
loop_
_entity_poly.entity_id
_entity_poly.type
_entity_poly.pdbx_seq_one_letter_code
_entity_poly.pdbx_strand_id
1 'polypeptide(L)'
;MRKKVDERIRTLIENGVRQRHRSMFVIVGDKSRDQIVNLNYMLSKSRVKSRPSVLWCYRDKLDISSHKKKRAKQIKKLMQRGLMDPEKADPISLFLETSDITYCLYKDSERVLGNTFGMCILQVWRQDPILCFW
;
A
#
# COMPACT_ATOMS: atom_id res chain seq x y z
N MET A 1 21.58 0.46 -0.58
CA MET A 1 21.94 -0.62 0.38
C MET A 1 20.69 -1.40 0.73
N ARG A 2 20.57 -2.68 0.34
CA ARG A 2 19.42 -3.52 0.72
C ARG A 2 19.59 -3.91 2.20
N LYS A 3 18.61 -3.57 3.04
CA LYS A 3 18.59 -3.95 4.45
C LYS A 3 17.76 -5.22 4.62
N LYS A 4 18.24 -6.17 5.42
CA LYS A 4 17.46 -7.36 5.79
C LYS A 4 16.27 -6.91 6.63
N VAL A 5 15.07 -7.30 6.22
CA VAL A 5 13.86 -7.07 7.03
C VAL A 5 13.90 -8.03 8.22
N ASP A 6 13.54 -7.52 9.39
CA ASP A 6 13.44 -8.31 10.62
C ASP A 6 12.45 -9.46 10.45
N GLU A 7 12.84 -10.67 10.87
CA GLU A 7 12.05 -11.88 10.69
C GLU A 7 10.71 -11.83 11.44
N ARG A 8 10.64 -11.08 12.55
CA ARG A 8 9.42 -10.93 13.36
C ARG A 8 8.23 -10.43 12.53
N ILE A 9 8.46 -9.58 11.53
CA ILE A 9 7.40 -9.06 10.64
C ILE A 9 6.80 -10.19 9.81
N ARG A 10 7.67 -11.03 9.22
CA ARG A 10 7.24 -12.20 8.44
C ARG A 10 6.49 -13.19 9.32
N THR A 11 7.05 -13.54 10.46
CA THR A 11 6.45 -14.49 11.40
C THR A 11 5.08 -14.01 11.89
N LEU A 12 4.93 -12.71 12.17
CA LEU A 12 3.66 -12.12 12.58
C LEU A 12 2.59 -12.27 11.49
N ILE A 13 2.92 -11.93 10.24
CA ILE A 13 1.99 -12.06 9.10
C ILE A 13 1.59 -13.53 8.90
N GLU A 14 2.56 -14.44 8.86
CA GLU A 14 2.31 -15.87 8.65
C GLU A 14 1.45 -16.48 9.76
N ASN A 15 1.70 -16.10 11.01
CA ASN A 15 0.91 -16.54 12.15
C ASN A 15 -0.51 -15.95 12.11
N GLY A 16 -0.66 -14.67 11.76
CA GLY A 16 -1.98 -14.05 11.57
C GLY A 16 -2.79 -14.76 10.47
N VAL A 17 -2.17 -15.13 9.35
CA VAL A 17 -2.81 -15.91 8.26
C VAL A 17 -3.24 -17.27 8.76
N ARG A 18 -2.37 -17.98 9.48
CA ARG A 18 -2.66 -19.32 9.98
C ARG A 18 -3.78 -19.31 11.03
N GLN A 19 -3.77 -18.33 11.94
CA GLN A 19 -4.74 -18.21 13.03
C GLN A 19 -6.01 -17.43 12.65
N ARG A 20 -6.08 -16.87 11.44
CA ARG A 20 -7.15 -15.95 11.00
C ARG A 20 -7.28 -14.72 11.90
N HIS A 21 -6.15 -14.25 12.42
CA HIS A 21 -6.07 -13.04 13.24
C HIS A 21 -5.61 -11.85 12.41
N ARG A 22 -6.17 -10.69 12.76
CA ARG A 22 -5.75 -9.40 12.22
C ARG A 22 -4.55 -8.87 12.99
N SER A 23 -3.60 -8.34 12.24
CA SER A 23 -2.31 -7.78 12.61
C SER A 23 -2.32 -6.29 12.26
N MET A 24 -1.60 -5.50 13.04
CA MET A 24 -1.53 -4.06 12.87
C MET A 24 -0.07 -3.63 12.81
N PHE A 25 0.29 -2.90 11.76
CA PHE A 25 1.63 -2.35 11.57
C PHE A 25 1.56 -0.83 11.56
N VAL A 26 2.45 -0.20 12.33
CA VAL A 26 2.67 1.25 12.31
C VAL A 26 4.02 1.51 11.68
N ILE A 27 4.04 2.11 10.50
CA ILE A 27 5.27 2.41 9.76
C ILE A 27 5.58 3.88 9.94
N VAL A 28 6.68 4.20 10.63
CA VAL A 28 7.12 5.58 10.85
C VAL A 28 8.26 5.94 9.90
N GLY A 29 8.09 7.00 9.11
CA GLY A 29 9.18 7.64 8.36
C GLY A 29 8.90 7.92 6.87
N ASP A 30 9.76 8.73 6.26
CA ASP A 30 9.53 9.34 4.93
C ASP A 30 9.47 8.36 3.75
N LYS A 31 9.93 7.12 3.94
CA LYS A 31 9.90 6.03 2.93
C LYS A 31 8.88 4.94 3.26
N SER A 32 7.84 5.31 3.99
CA SER A 32 6.75 4.43 4.41
C SER A 32 6.06 3.72 3.23
N ARG A 33 5.94 4.39 2.09
CA ARG A 33 5.31 3.87 0.85
C ARG A 33 5.99 2.62 0.31
N ASP A 34 7.31 2.63 0.25
CA ASP A 34 8.09 1.47 -0.21
C ASP A 34 7.88 0.27 0.71
N GLN A 35 7.69 0.53 2.01
CA GLN A 35 7.45 -0.52 3.00
C GLN A 35 6.05 -1.11 2.90
N ILE A 36 5.03 -0.33 2.53
CA ILE A 36 3.68 -0.86 2.25
C ILE A 36 3.74 -1.92 1.14
N VAL A 37 4.51 -1.65 0.07
CA VAL A 37 4.67 -2.59 -1.05
C VAL A 37 5.27 -3.91 -0.58
N ASN A 38 6.30 -3.83 0.28
CA ASN A 38 6.94 -5.00 0.86
C ASN A 38 5.99 -5.79 1.77
N LEU A 39 5.19 -5.12 2.62
CA LEU A 39 4.20 -5.77 3.47
C LEU A 39 3.12 -6.48 2.64
N ASN A 40 2.59 -5.81 1.63
CA ASN A 40 1.59 -6.40 0.74
C ASN A 40 2.15 -7.60 -0.02
N TYR A 41 3.42 -7.54 -0.45
CA TYR A 41 4.11 -8.66 -1.08
C TYR A 41 4.25 -9.86 -0.12
N MET A 42 4.68 -9.63 1.12
CA MET A 42 4.78 -10.68 2.14
C MET A 42 3.42 -11.31 2.43
N LEU A 43 2.38 -10.49 2.61
CA LEU A 43 1.01 -10.94 2.80
C LEU A 43 0.50 -11.78 1.61
N SER A 44 0.73 -11.30 0.40
CA SER A 44 0.33 -12.01 -0.83
C SER A 44 1.03 -13.36 -0.96
N LYS A 45 2.26 -13.49 -0.43
CA LYS A 45 3.02 -14.75 -0.42
C LYS A 45 2.54 -15.71 0.66
N SER A 46 2.15 -15.20 1.83
CA SER A 46 1.70 -16.03 2.96
C SER A 46 0.28 -16.58 2.78
N ARG A 47 -0.55 -15.97 1.92
CA ARG A 47 -1.90 -16.45 1.61
C ARG A 47 -1.88 -17.39 0.39
N VAL A 48 -2.60 -18.51 0.49
CA VAL A 48 -2.81 -19.46 -0.63
C VAL A 48 -3.96 -19.03 -1.56
N LYS A 49 -4.79 -18.07 -1.12
CA LYS A 49 -5.95 -17.54 -1.86
C LYS A 49 -5.58 -16.39 -2.80
N SER A 50 -6.57 -15.90 -3.55
CA SER A 50 -6.47 -14.70 -4.40
C SER A 50 -5.84 -13.51 -3.67
N ARG A 51 -5.12 -12.67 -4.43
CA ARG A 51 -4.49 -11.44 -3.92
C ARG A 51 -5.48 -10.60 -3.09
N PRO A 52 -5.06 -10.09 -1.93
CA PRO A 52 -5.94 -9.29 -1.08
C PRO A 52 -6.34 -7.99 -1.79
N SER A 53 -7.63 -7.62 -1.72
CA SER A 53 -8.07 -6.26 -2.07
C SER A 53 -7.56 -5.27 -1.03
N VAL A 54 -7.21 -4.07 -1.48
CA VAL A 54 -6.59 -3.04 -0.64
C VAL A 54 -7.53 -1.85 -0.50
N LEU A 55 -7.84 -1.47 0.74
CA LEU A 55 -8.49 -0.20 1.04
C LEU A 55 -7.42 0.85 1.37
N TRP A 56 -7.42 1.98 0.68
CA TRP A 56 -6.53 3.11 0.97
C TRP A 56 -7.35 4.31 1.43
N CYS A 57 -7.26 4.62 2.71
CA CYS A 57 -7.92 5.76 3.32
C CYS A 57 -6.97 6.95 3.45
N TYR A 58 -7.43 8.13 3.06
CA TYR A 58 -6.63 9.36 3.12
C TYR A 58 -7.50 10.58 3.46
N ARG A 59 -6.87 11.64 3.98
CA ARG A 59 -7.56 12.86 4.40
C ARG A 59 -7.79 13.85 3.25
N ASP A 60 -6.70 14.31 2.63
CA ASP A 60 -6.75 15.47 1.74
C ASP A 60 -6.17 15.17 0.35
N LYS A 61 -4.87 14.84 0.27
CA LYS A 61 -4.17 14.61 -1.00
C LYS A 61 -3.36 13.32 -0.97
N LEU A 62 -3.40 12.62 -2.10
CA LEU A 62 -2.47 11.56 -2.45
C LEU A 62 -1.37 12.18 -3.32
N ASP A 63 -0.11 11.81 -3.08
CA ASP A 63 1.01 12.25 -3.93
C ASP A 63 0.89 11.70 -5.35
N ILE A 64 0.24 10.55 -5.50
CA ILE A 64 -0.08 9.92 -6.78
C ILE A 64 -1.59 9.87 -6.93
N SER A 65 -2.12 10.39 -8.05
CA SER A 65 -3.56 10.41 -8.30
C SER A 65 -4.17 9.00 -8.23
N SER A 66 -5.34 8.87 -7.58
CA SER A 66 -6.16 7.65 -7.58
C SER A 66 -6.70 7.29 -8.96
N HIS A 67 -6.99 8.28 -9.81
CA HIS A 67 -7.45 8.05 -11.18
C HIS A 67 -6.34 7.56 -12.11
N LYS A 68 -6.49 6.35 -12.67
CA LYS A 68 -5.56 5.70 -13.62
C LYS A 68 -5.11 6.63 -14.76
N LYS A 69 -6.04 7.33 -15.42
CA LYS A 69 -5.75 8.24 -16.54
C LYS A 69 -4.94 9.48 -16.13
N LYS A 70 -5.23 10.06 -14.95
CA LYS A 70 -4.47 11.19 -14.40
C LYS A 70 -3.07 10.75 -13.96
N ARG A 71 -2.97 9.58 -13.34
CA ARG A 71 -1.71 8.95 -12.93
C ARG A 71 -0.79 8.68 -14.11
N ALA A 72 -1.28 8.06 -15.19
CA ALA A 72 -0.49 7.81 -16.39
C ALA A 72 0.09 9.11 -16.99
N LYS A 73 -0.69 10.20 -16.98
CA LYS A 73 -0.22 11.53 -17.41
C LYS A 73 0.85 12.10 -16.47
N GLN A 74 0.70 11.95 -15.14
CA GLN A 74 1.70 12.39 -14.16
C GLN A 74 3.02 11.61 -14.32
N ILE A 75 2.94 10.29 -14.44
CA ILE A 75 4.10 9.41 -14.66
C ILE A 75 4.83 9.80 -15.95
N LYS A 76 4.10 9.98 -17.07
CA LYS A 76 4.69 10.39 -18.34
C LYS A 76 5.39 11.75 -18.24
N LYS A 77 4.82 12.72 -17.52
CA LYS A 77 5.46 14.03 -17.27
C LYS A 77 6.72 13.91 -16.42
N LEU A 78 6.75 13.02 -15.43
CA LEU A 78 7.92 12.77 -14.58
C LEU A 78 9.04 12.08 -15.36
N MET A 79 8.70 11.11 -16.22
CA MET A 79 9.66 10.47 -17.14
C MET A 79 10.26 11.48 -18.12
N GLN A 80 9.44 12.37 -18.71
CA GLN A 80 9.90 13.42 -19.61
C GLN A 80 10.86 14.43 -18.95
N ARG A 81 10.78 14.57 -17.62
CA ARG A 81 11.67 15.44 -16.84
C ARG A 81 12.97 14.75 -16.40
N GLY A 82 13.19 13.48 -16.79
CA GLY A 82 14.37 12.70 -16.39
C GLY A 82 14.41 12.34 -14.91
N LEU A 83 13.29 12.47 -14.19
CA LEU A 83 13.18 12.16 -12.75
C LEU A 83 12.79 10.70 -12.48
N MET A 84 12.51 9.91 -13.52
CA MET A 84 12.20 8.48 -13.42
C MET A 84 12.87 7.69 -14.55
N ASP A 85 13.57 6.61 -14.17
CA ASP A 85 14.19 5.66 -15.10
C ASP A 85 13.12 4.76 -15.76
N PRO A 86 13.11 4.62 -17.10
CA PRO A 86 12.16 3.74 -17.81
C PRO A 86 12.32 2.25 -17.51
N GLU A 87 13.53 1.81 -17.18
CA GLU A 87 13.87 0.40 -16.98
C GLU A 87 13.62 -0.10 -15.55
N LYS A 88 13.57 0.81 -14.57
CA LYS A 88 13.27 0.50 -13.17
C LYS A 88 11.88 1.01 -12.85
N ALA A 89 10.86 0.22 -13.18
CA ALA A 89 9.52 0.47 -12.68
C ALA A 89 9.58 0.54 -11.15
N ASP A 90 9.29 1.73 -10.62
CA ASP A 90 9.28 1.98 -9.18
C ASP A 90 8.30 0.99 -8.51
N PRO A 91 8.71 0.20 -7.49
CA PRO A 91 7.88 -0.85 -6.90
C PRO A 91 6.48 -0.39 -6.47
N ILE A 92 6.34 0.88 -6.07
CA ILE A 92 5.05 1.50 -5.76
C ILE A 92 4.16 1.64 -7.00
N SER A 93 4.71 1.99 -8.16
CA SER A 93 3.95 2.12 -9.41
C SER A 93 3.40 0.76 -9.84
N LEU A 94 4.22 -0.29 -9.76
CA LEU A 94 3.78 -1.66 -10.03
C LEU A 94 2.68 -2.11 -9.04
N PHE A 95 2.85 -1.80 -7.76
CA PHE A 95 1.82 -2.08 -6.74
C PHE A 95 0.49 -1.39 -7.05
N LEU A 96 0.54 -0.12 -7.40
CA LEU A 96 -0.62 0.72 -7.72
C LEU A 96 -1.35 0.30 -9.00
N GLU A 97 -0.67 -0.38 -9.92
CA GLU A 97 -1.22 -0.89 -11.17
C GLU A 97 -1.80 -2.30 -11.02
N THR A 98 -1.09 -3.17 -10.31
CA THR A 98 -1.43 -4.59 -10.19
C THR A 98 -2.42 -4.91 -9.07
N SER A 99 -2.46 -4.08 -8.03
CA SER A 99 -3.33 -4.32 -6.87
C SER A 99 -4.70 -3.69 -7.08
N ASP A 100 -5.73 -4.40 -6.63
CA ASP A 100 -7.10 -3.86 -6.60
C ASP A 100 -7.24 -2.93 -5.39
N ILE A 101 -7.09 -1.62 -5.64
CA ILE A 101 -7.07 -0.59 -4.61
C ILE A 101 -8.35 0.25 -4.69
N THR A 102 -9.14 0.20 -3.62
CA THR A 102 -10.25 1.11 -3.38
C THR A 102 -9.76 2.32 -2.59
N TYR A 103 -9.90 3.52 -3.16
CA TYR A 103 -9.54 4.76 -2.49
C TYR A 103 -10.74 5.36 -1.79
N CYS A 104 -10.58 5.73 -0.52
CA CYS A 104 -11.63 6.30 0.31
C CYS A 104 -11.11 7.56 1.01
N LEU A 105 -11.86 8.66 0.94
CA LEU A 105 -11.58 9.80 1.80
C LEU A 105 -12.10 9.50 3.21
N TYR A 106 -11.41 9.96 4.25
CA TYR A 106 -11.91 9.80 5.63
C TYR A 106 -13.30 10.39 5.84
N LYS A 107 -13.65 11.44 5.08
CA LYS A 107 -14.98 12.06 5.12
C LYS A 107 -16.09 11.19 4.53
N ASP A 108 -15.72 10.23 3.68
CA ASP A 108 -16.66 9.37 2.95
C ASP A 108 -16.54 7.90 3.41
N SER A 109 -16.07 7.68 4.66
CA SER A 109 -15.76 6.36 5.20
C SER A 109 -16.99 5.44 5.32
N GLU A 110 -18.19 6.01 5.37
CA GLU A 110 -19.46 5.30 5.35
C GLU A 110 -19.67 4.50 4.04
N ARG A 111 -19.03 4.90 2.93
CA ARG A 111 -19.16 4.22 1.64
C ARG A 111 -18.54 2.82 1.61
N VAL A 112 -17.62 2.54 2.53
CA VAL A 112 -16.95 1.23 2.60
C VAL A 112 -17.59 0.29 3.62
N LEU A 113 -18.67 0.71 4.28
CA LEU A 113 -19.50 -0.16 5.10
C LEU A 113 -20.10 -1.29 4.25
N GLY A 114 -20.12 -2.50 4.79
CA GLY A 114 -20.57 -3.70 4.08
C GLY A 114 -19.54 -4.30 3.10
N ASN A 115 -18.42 -3.63 2.86
CA ASN A 115 -17.33 -4.17 2.06
C ASN A 115 -16.25 -4.80 2.94
N THR A 116 -15.59 -5.85 2.43
CA THR A 116 -14.47 -6.51 3.10
C THR A 116 -13.20 -6.32 2.29
N PHE A 117 -12.12 -5.95 2.97
CA PHE A 117 -10.81 -5.76 2.35
C PHE A 117 -9.78 -6.71 2.93
N GLY A 118 -8.88 -7.17 2.08
CA GLY A 118 -7.78 -8.03 2.45
C GLY A 118 -6.55 -7.28 2.95
N MET A 119 -6.52 -5.95 2.91
CA MET A 119 -5.51 -5.08 3.52
C MET A 119 -6.11 -3.67 3.62
N CYS A 120 -5.83 -2.95 4.70
CA CYS A 120 -6.27 -1.56 4.85
C CYS A 120 -5.08 -0.66 5.19
N ILE A 121 -4.91 0.43 4.44
CA ILE A 121 -3.86 1.43 4.57
C ILE A 121 -4.51 2.72 5.05
N LEU A 122 -4.09 3.21 6.21
CA LEU A 122 -4.51 4.51 6.74
C LEU A 122 -3.36 5.52 6.63
N GLN A 123 -3.57 6.58 5.86
CA GLN A 123 -2.64 7.69 5.73
C GLN A 123 -3.07 8.86 6.64
N VAL A 124 -2.42 8.98 7.79
CA VAL A 124 -2.63 10.11 8.73
C VAL A 124 -1.65 11.26 8.48
N TRP A 125 -2.13 12.51 8.61
CA TRP A 125 -1.41 13.74 8.26
C TRP A 125 -0.17 13.98 9.15
N ARG A 126 0.85 14.61 8.55
CA ARG A 126 2.02 15.35 9.13
C ARG A 126 3.41 14.72 9.01
N GLN A 127 3.61 13.42 9.23
CA GLN A 127 4.93 12.77 9.04
C GLN A 127 4.78 11.24 9.15
N ASP A 128 4.06 10.65 8.21
CA ASP A 128 3.90 9.20 7.95
C ASP A 128 4.07 8.21 9.13
N PRO A 129 3.09 8.07 10.05
CA PRO A 129 2.73 6.79 10.62
C PRO A 129 1.67 6.15 9.73
N ILE A 130 2.09 5.36 8.74
CA ILE A 130 1.13 4.58 7.94
C ILE A 130 0.69 3.39 8.77
N LEU A 131 -0.61 3.29 8.95
CA LEU A 131 -1.21 2.24 9.75
C LEU A 131 -1.82 1.21 8.80
N CYS A 132 -1.15 0.07 8.70
CA CYS A 132 -1.59 -1.04 7.87
C CYS A 132 -2.31 -2.06 8.77
N PHE A 133 -3.58 -2.30 8.49
CA PHE A 133 -4.31 -3.42 9.07
C PHE A 133 -4.28 -4.60 8.11
N TRP A 134 -3.86 -5.74 8.63
CA TRP A 134 -4.14 -7.03 8.03
C TRP A 134 -4.61 -8.02 9.08
#